data_AF-A0A382LPU3-F1
#
_entry.id   AF-A0A382LPU3-F1
#
_cell.length_a   1.000
_cell.length_b   1.000
_cell.length_c   1.000
_cell.angle_alpha   90.00
_cell.angle_beta   90.00
_cell.angle_gamma   90.00
#
_symmetry.space_group_name_H-M   'P 1'
#
loop_
_entity.id
_entity.type
_entity.pdbx_description
1 polymer ?
#
loop_
_entity_poly.entity_id
_entity_poly.type
_entity_poly.pdbx_seq_one_letter_code
_entity_poly.pdbx_strand_id
1 'polypeptide(L)'
;MTTLALLLTACEIPNLVFDNVLDVNDSDVPGISFNPGVAETSVGGTATVKIYVMEVDNLGGVYAQIQFDYTRLTVTSVAAGTFFGGAAVSAPIFIQENDGIGTLDINTFYMGAGNGVSGTGDIATIVFTANTSGDTFLNFSDYTQMADADGNIITIQSKARGMVVAK
;
A
#
# COMPACT_ATOMS: atom_id res chain seq x y z
N MET A 1 -59.44 20.38 15.75
CA MET A 1 -58.28 20.83 14.95
C MET A 1 -57.10 19.98 15.38
N THR A 2 -56.69 19.05 14.53
CA THR A 2 -55.71 18.00 14.81
C THR A 2 -54.30 18.56 14.67
N THR A 3 -53.52 18.52 15.75
CA THR A 3 -52.12 18.95 15.77
C THR A 3 -51.26 17.89 15.07
N LEU A 4 -50.65 18.27 13.94
CA LEU A 4 -49.74 17.45 13.15
C LEU A 4 -48.38 17.39 13.86
N ALA A 5 -48.01 16.21 14.39
CA ALA A 5 -46.70 15.96 14.95
C ALA A 5 -45.70 15.66 13.82
N LEU A 6 -44.70 16.53 13.67
CA LEU A 6 -43.59 16.35 12.72
C LEU A 6 -42.55 15.42 13.36
N LEU A 7 -42.52 14.15 12.95
CA LEU A 7 -41.45 13.22 13.32
C LEU A 7 -40.19 13.57 12.51
N LEU A 8 -39.20 14.18 13.17
CA LEU A 8 -37.84 14.30 12.66
C LEU A 8 -37.18 12.93 12.80
N THR A 9 -37.21 12.13 11.74
CA THR A 9 -36.44 10.88 11.67
C THR A 9 -34.96 11.22 11.67
N ALA A 10 -34.24 10.71 12.66
CA ALA A 10 -32.81 10.88 12.83
C ALA A 10 -32.06 10.42 11.58
N CYS A 11 -31.13 11.25 11.09
CA CYS A 11 -30.07 10.80 10.19
C CYS A 11 -29.06 10.06 11.08
N GLU A 12 -29.17 8.74 11.17
CA GLU A 12 -28.16 7.92 11.84
C GLU A 12 -26.92 7.95 10.94
N ILE A 13 -25.92 8.75 11.29
CA ILE A 13 -24.62 8.72 10.63
C ILE A 13 -24.01 7.35 10.97
N PRO A 14 -23.74 6.48 9.98
CA PRO A 14 -23.15 5.18 10.25
C PRO A 14 -21.78 5.39 10.90
N ASN A 15 -21.56 4.73 12.03
CA ASN A 15 -20.28 4.74 12.70
C ASN A 15 -19.32 3.88 11.87
N LEU A 16 -18.37 4.49 11.17
CA LEU A 16 -17.38 3.77 10.39
C LEU A 16 -16.47 2.96 11.33
N VAL A 17 -16.33 1.66 11.06
CA VAL A 17 -15.42 0.78 11.78
C VAL A 17 -14.25 0.51 10.86
N PHE A 18 -13.08 1.02 11.24
CA PHE A 18 -11.82 0.82 10.52
C PHE A 18 -11.16 -0.47 11.02
N ASP A 19 -11.61 -1.62 10.52
CA ASP A 19 -11.11 -2.93 10.96
C ASP A 19 -10.03 -3.53 10.06
N ASN A 20 -9.83 -2.94 8.87
CA ASN A 20 -8.80 -3.36 7.93
C ASN A 20 -7.84 -2.19 7.61
N VAL A 21 -6.62 -2.52 7.19
CA VAL A 21 -5.54 -1.55 6.94
C VAL A 21 -5.79 -0.64 5.73
N LEU A 22 -6.79 -0.94 4.91
CA LEU A 22 -7.21 -0.12 3.77
C LEU A 22 -8.39 0.80 4.12
N ASP A 23 -9.07 0.56 5.25
CA ASP A 23 -10.05 1.48 5.79
C ASP A 23 -9.28 2.58 6.51
N VAL A 24 -9.32 3.79 5.95
CA VAL A 24 -8.56 4.94 6.44
C VAL A 24 -9.46 6.17 6.53
N ASN A 25 -9.15 7.09 7.44
CA ASN A 25 -9.89 8.34 7.51
C ASN A 25 -9.53 9.24 6.32
N ASP A 26 -10.42 10.16 5.96
CA ASP A 26 -10.17 11.16 4.90
C ASP A 26 -8.87 11.96 5.13
N SER A 27 -8.42 12.14 6.38
CA SER A 27 -7.16 12.84 6.69
C SER A 27 -5.90 12.04 6.33
N ASP A 28 -6.03 10.73 6.13
CA ASP A 28 -4.93 9.79 5.95
C ASP A 28 -4.71 9.44 4.47
N VAL A 29 -5.48 10.05 3.56
CA VAL A 29 -5.41 9.85 2.11
C VAL A 29 -5.09 11.14 1.35
N PRO A 30 -4.32 11.08 0.23
CA PRO A 30 -3.75 9.88 -0.37
C PRO A 30 -2.67 9.22 0.50
N GLY A 31 -2.64 7.89 0.53
CA GLY A 31 -1.76 7.14 1.43
C GLY A 31 -1.09 5.94 0.77
N ILE A 32 -0.15 5.33 1.47
CA ILE A 32 0.51 4.09 1.06
C ILE A 32 0.58 3.10 2.24
N SER A 33 0.28 1.83 1.99
CA SER A 33 0.14 0.81 3.04
C SER A 33 0.65 -0.57 2.62
N PHE A 34 0.93 -1.40 3.63
CA PHE A 34 1.17 -2.83 3.44
C PHE A 34 -0.12 -3.62 3.64
N ASN A 35 -0.41 -4.59 2.76
CA ASN A 35 -1.56 -5.49 2.88
C ASN A 35 -1.17 -6.97 2.67
N PRO A 36 -1.47 -7.88 3.61
CA PRO A 36 -2.04 -7.59 4.92
C PRO A 36 -1.08 -6.71 5.75
N GLY A 37 -1.63 -5.94 6.70
CA GLY A 37 -0.81 -5.13 7.61
C GLY A 37 0.05 -6.00 8.54
N VAL A 38 -0.41 -7.23 8.83
CA VAL A 38 0.35 -8.25 9.55
C VAL A 38 0.32 -9.54 8.74
N ALA A 39 1.49 -10.04 8.35
CA ALA A 39 1.67 -11.32 7.68
C ALA A 39 2.32 -12.34 8.63
N GLU A 40 1.66 -13.47 8.86
CA GLU A 40 2.22 -14.54 9.70
C GLU A 40 2.90 -15.63 8.87
N THR A 41 3.99 -16.18 9.39
CA THR A 41 4.71 -17.33 8.80
C THR A 41 5.45 -18.12 9.88
N SER A 42 6.19 -19.16 9.49
CA SER A 42 7.13 -19.89 10.36
C SER A 42 8.58 -19.53 10.04
N VAL A 43 9.51 -19.85 10.93
CA VAL A 43 10.94 -19.77 10.59
C VAL A 43 11.24 -20.67 9.37
N GLY A 44 11.94 -20.11 8.39
CA GLY A 44 12.20 -20.73 7.07
C GLY A 44 11.01 -20.69 6.10
N GLY A 45 9.83 -20.26 6.56
CA GLY A 45 8.63 -20.09 5.76
C GLY A 45 8.62 -18.76 4.98
N THR A 46 7.59 -18.58 4.15
CA THR A 46 7.39 -17.35 3.38
C THR A 46 6.23 -16.52 3.89
N ALA A 47 6.34 -15.19 3.78
CA ALA A 47 5.29 -14.22 4.05
C ALA A 47 5.10 -13.34 2.80
N THR A 48 3.88 -13.27 2.29
CA THR A 48 3.53 -12.44 1.13
C THR A 48 2.87 -11.16 1.61
N VAL A 49 3.40 -10.02 1.19
CA VAL A 49 2.89 -8.68 1.51
C VAL A 49 2.78 -7.85 0.24
N LYS A 50 1.65 -7.20 0.04
CA LYS A 50 1.42 -6.25 -1.04
C LYS A 50 1.64 -4.82 -0.56
N ILE A 51 1.99 -3.94 -1.48
CA ILE A 51 1.99 -2.49 -1.26
C ILE A 51 0.78 -1.91 -1.99
N TYR A 52 -0.04 -1.15 -1.28
CA TYR A 52 -1.20 -0.46 -1.79
C TYR A 52 -0.98 1.05 -1.80
N VAL A 53 -1.44 1.72 -2.85
CA VAL A 53 -1.77 3.15 -2.82
C VAL A 53 -3.26 3.31 -2.48
N MET A 54 -3.61 4.37 -1.78
CA MET A 54 -4.96 4.59 -1.24
C MET A 54 -5.48 5.96 -1.67
N GLU A 55 -6.66 5.96 -2.32
CA GLU A 55 -7.39 7.13 -2.81
C GLU A 55 -6.50 8.17 -3.50
N VAL A 56 -5.61 7.69 -4.35
CA VAL A 56 -4.78 8.57 -5.19
C VAL A 56 -5.60 9.10 -6.36
N ASP A 57 -5.28 10.30 -6.82
CA ASP A 57 -5.84 10.85 -8.04
C ASP A 57 -4.73 11.04 -9.09
N ASN A 58 -5.05 10.68 -10.35
CA ASN A 58 -4.18 10.87 -11.51
C ASN A 58 -2.77 10.28 -11.35
N LEU A 59 -2.59 9.19 -10.59
CA LEU A 59 -1.26 8.66 -10.26
C LEU A 59 -0.53 8.20 -11.53
N GLY A 60 0.63 8.80 -11.79
CA GLY A 60 1.52 8.48 -12.91
C GLY A 60 2.67 7.56 -12.51
N GLY A 61 3.12 7.63 -11.26
CA GLY A 61 4.16 6.75 -10.77
C GLY A 61 4.40 6.80 -9.26
N VAL A 62 5.08 5.76 -8.77
CA VAL A 62 5.47 5.60 -7.38
C VAL A 62 6.93 5.19 -7.31
N TYR A 63 7.68 5.86 -6.45
CA TYR A 63 8.92 5.35 -5.90
C TYR A 63 8.68 4.98 -4.44
N ALA A 64 8.67 3.70 -4.13
CA ALA A 64 8.52 3.18 -2.78
C ALA A 64 9.85 2.62 -2.29
N GLN A 65 10.34 3.12 -1.17
CA GLN A 65 11.53 2.61 -0.50
C GLN A 65 11.12 1.97 0.81
N ILE A 66 11.35 0.66 0.92
CA ILE A 66 10.94 -0.18 2.03
C ILE A 66 12.17 -0.51 2.87
N GLN A 67 12.05 -0.35 4.19
CA GLN A 67 13.07 -0.67 5.18
C GLN A 67 12.62 -1.84 6.07
N PHE A 68 13.50 -2.81 6.24
CA PHE A 68 13.28 -4.01 7.05
C PHE A 68 14.59 -4.55 7.65
N ASP A 69 14.48 -5.40 8.67
CA ASP A 69 15.65 -6.07 9.26
C ASP A 69 16.08 -7.26 8.39
N TYR A 70 17.12 -7.07 7.59
CA TYR A 70 17.67 -8.09 6.67
C TYR A 70 18.27 -9.31 7.40
N THR A 71 18.58 -9.21 8.70
CA THR A 71 19.02 -10.37 9.48
C THR A 71 17.85 -11.29 9.81
N ARG A 72 16.62 -10.78 9.74
CA ARG A 72 15.40 -11.51 10.10
C ARG A 72 14.53 -11.85 8.90
N LEU A 73 14.56 -11.05 7.85
CA LEU A 73 13.82 -11.28 6.61
C LEU A 73 14.73 -11.22 5.38
N THR A 74 14.51 -12.13 4.44
CA THR A 74 15.14 -12.11 3.12
C THR A 74 14.06 -11.85 2.07
N VAL A 75 14.26 -10.89 1.16
CA VAL A 75 13.36 -10.72 0.00
C VAL A 75 13.61 -11.86 -0.99
N THR A 76 12.60 -12.69 -1.22
CA THR A 76 12.65 -13.84 -2.12
C THR A 76 12.22 -13.47 -3.53
N SER A 77 11.17 -12.66 -3.65
CA SER A 77 10.70 -12.16 -4.94
C SER A 77 9.92 -10.87 -4.78
N VAL A 78 9.91 -10.08 -5.85
CA VAL A 78 9.14 -8.85 -5.98
C VAL A 78 8.49 -8.86 -7.36
N ALA A 79 7.19 -8.59 -7.40
CA ALA A 79 6.40 -8.55 -8.63
C ALA A 79 5.57 -7.28 -8.71
N ALA A 80 5.31 -6.82 -9.93
CA ALA A 80 4.43 -5.70 -10.19
C ALA A 80 3.00 -6.00 -9.72
N GLY A 81 2.34 -4.99 -9.14
CA GLY A 81 0.93 -5.04 -8.78
C GLY A 81 0.02 -4.81 -9.99
N THR A 82 -1.27 -4.69 -9.73
CA THR A 82 -2.30 -4.59 -10.77
C THR A 82 -2.90 -3.20 -10.93
N PHE A 83 -2.56 -2.25 -10.05
CA PHE A 83 -3.14 -0.90 -10.05
C PHE A 83 -3.06 -0.21 -11.42
N PHE A 84 -1.93 -0.32 -12.12
CA PHE A 84 -1.75 0.24 -13.47
C PHE A 84 -2.29 -0.63 -14.62
N GLY A 85 -3.21 -1.56 -14.33
CA GLY A 85 -3.84 -2.46 -15.32
C GLY A 85 -3.15 -3.83 -15.45
N GLY A 86 -2.01 -4.03 -14.77
CA GLY A 86 -1.24 -5.28 -14.79
C GLY A 86 -0.71 -5.65 -16.19
N ALA A 87 -0.02 -6.79 -16.27
CA ALA A 87 0.68 -7.21 -17.49
C ALA A 87 -0.24 -7.47 -18.71
N ALA A 88 -1.55 -7.67 -18.49
CA ALA A 88 -2.50 -8.02 -19.55
C ALA A 88 -3.13 -6.80 -20.27
N VAL A 89 -3.12 -5.62 -19.66
CA VAL A 89 -3.81 -4.41 -20.18
C VAL A 89 -2.80 -3.32 -20.54
N SER A 90 -1.91 -2.99 -19.61
CA SER A 90 -0.79 -2.07 -19.82
C SER A 90 0.28 -2.43 -18.80
N ALA A 91 1.29 -3.19 -19.23
CA ALA A 91 2.38 -3.55 -18.32
C ALA A 91 3.07 -2.25 -17.87
N PRO A 92 3.05 -1.92 -16.56
CA PRO A 92 3.74 -0.74 -16.09
C PRO A 92 5.26 -0.94 -16.30
N ILE A 93 5.99 0.17 -16.36
CA ILE A 93 7.43 0.08 -16.05
C ILE A 93 7.50 -0.31 -14.58
N PHE A 94 8.21 -1.40 -14.27
CA PHE A 94 8.39 -1.88 -12.91
C PHE A 94 9.85 -2.27 -12.71
N ILE A 95 10.54 -1.52 -11.86
CA ILE A 95 11.96 -1.72 -11.54
C ILE A 95 12.07 -1.90 -10.04
N GLN A 96 12.81 -2.91 -9.62
CA GLN A 96 13.08 -3.16 -8.21
C GLN A 96 14.59 -3.34 -8.01
N GLU A 97 15.08 -2.82 -6.89
CA GLU A 97 16.47 -2.98 -6.46
C GLU A 97 16.50 -3.28 -4.96
N ASN A 98 17.11 -4.40 -4.60
CA ASN A 98 17.33 -4.79 -3.21
C ASN A 98 18.81 -4.63 -2.90
N ASP A 99 19.14 -3.80 -1.92
CA ASP A 99 20.53 -3.56 -1.51
C ASP A 99 21.16 -4.76 -0.77
N GLY A 100 20.33 -5.74 -0.37
CA GLY A 100 20.74 -6.92 0.39
C GLY A 100 21.05 -6.65 1.87
N ILE A 101 20.88 -5.41 2.33
CA ILE A 101 21.17 -4.94 3.70
C ILE A 101 20.00 -4.17 4.31
N GLY A 102 18.78 -4.40 3.83
CA GLY A 102 17.54 -4.00 4.49
C GLY A 102 16.77 -2.88 3.79
N THR A 103 17.17 -2.50 2.58
CA THR A 103 16.46 -1.53 1.73
C THR A 103 16.00 -2.20 0.44
N LEU A 104 14.71 -2.10 0.16
CA LEU A 104 14.13 -2.48 -1.12
C LEU A 104 13.51 -1.25 -1.79
N ASP A 105 14.05 -0.88 -2.93
CA ASP A 105 13.54 0.17 -3.79
C ASP A 105 12.61 -0.43 -4.85
N ILE A 106 11.43 0.16 -5.03
CA ILE A 106 10.46 -0.20 -6.06
C ILE A 106 10.05 1.07 -6.80
N ASN A 107 10.27 1.09 -8.10
CA ASN A 107 9.79 2.14 -8.99
C ASN A 107 8.73 1.55 -9.92
N THR A 108 7.55 2.15 -9.97
CA THR A 108 6.52 1.76 -10.91
C THR A 108 5.85 2.96 -11.58
N PHE A 109 5.66 2.89 -12.90
CA PHE A 109 5.11 3.99 -13.69
C PHE A 109 4.03 3.50 -14.65
N TYR A 110 2.97 4.30 -14.77
CA TYR A 110 1.92 4.13 -15.75
C TYR A 110 2.39 4.53 -17.14
N MET A 111 2.12 3.69 -18.15
CA MET A 111 2.53 3.91 -19.55
C MET A 111 1.34 4.06 -20.51
N GLY A 112 0.12 4.20 -19.98
CA GLY A 112 -1.05 4.42 -20.82
C GLY A 112 -1.08 5.82 -21.42
N ALA A 113 -1.90 6.00 -22.45
CA ALA A 113 -2.11 7.30 -23.07
C ALA A 113 -3.11 8.14 -22.26
N GLY A 114 -2.75 9.37 -21.92
CA GLY A 114 -3.62 10.33 -21.24
C GLY A 114 -3.31 10.47 -19.75
N ASN A 115 -4.36 10.59 -18.93
CA ASN A 115 -4.26 10.75 -17.49
C ASN A 115 -3.72 9.47 -16.81
N GLY A 116 -3.19 9.63 -15.60
CA GLY A 116 -2.80 8.55 -14.71
C GLY A 116 -4.01 7.78 -14.16
N VAL A 117 -3.74 6.85 -13.25
CA VAL A 117 -4.78 5.99 -12.67
C VAL A 117 -5.18 6.51 -11.28
N SER A 118 -6.48 6.65 -11.05
CA SER A 118 -7.03 7.08 -9.76
C SER A 118 -7.65 5.90 -8.99
N GLY A 119 -7.67 5.98 -7.66
CA GLY A 119 -8.31 5.02 -6.76
C GLY A 119 -7.36 4.38 -5.76
N THR A 120 -7.74 3.19 -5.30
CA THR A 120 -6.97 2.37 -4.34
C THR A 120 -6.62 1.03 -4.98
N GLY A 121 -5.37 0.58 -4.84
CA GLY A 121 -4.98 -0.74 -5.33
C GLY A 121 -3.50 -1.06 -5.17
N ASP A 122 -3.14 -2.31 -5.51
CA ASP A 122 -1.79 -2.83 -5.30
C ASP A 122 -0.81 -2.41 -6.40
N ILE A 123 0.34 -1.87 -5.99
CA ILE A 123 1.42 -1.48 -6.90
C ILE A 123 2.56 -2.50 -6.94
N ALA A 124 2.68 -3.34 -5.91
CA ALA A 124 3.69 -4.38 -5.83
C ALA A 124 3.26 -5.53 -4.91
N THR A 125 3.78 -6.72 -5.17
CA THR A 125 3.76 -7.86 -4.25
C THR A 125 5.19 -8.25 -3.90
N ILE A 126 5.49 -8.37 -2.61
CA ILE A 126 6.78 -8.79 -2.07
C ILE A 126 6.59 -10.11 -1.34
N VAL A 127 7.47 -11.08 -1.61
CA VAL A 127 7.56 -12.32 -0.84
C VAL A 127 8.84 -12.28 -0.02
N PHE A 128 8.69 -12.40 1.29
CA PHE A 128 9.81 -12.54 2.23
C PHE A 128 9.95 -13.99 2.67
N THR A 129 11.18 -14.43 2.94
CA THR A 129 11.48 -15.61 3.76
C THR A 129 11.89 -15.14 5.16
N ALA A 130 11.32 -15.76 6.20
CA ALA A 130 11.69 -15.48 7.58
C ALA A 130 12.92 -16.30 8.01
N ASN A 131 14.00 -15.62 8.39
CA ASN A 131 15.26 -16.22 8.81
C ASN A 131 15.28 -16.58 10.30
N THR A 132 14.52 -15.85 11.11
CA THR A 132 14.46 -15.99 12.58
C THR A 132 13.03 -15.83 13.07
N SER A 133 12.73 -16.28 14.30
CA SER A 133 11.42 -16.09 14.92
C SER A 133 11.22 -14.67 15.47
N GLY A 134 9.96 -14.33 15.73
CA GLY A 134 9.49 -13.08 16.31
C GLY A 134 9.01 -12.05 15.27
N ASP A 135 8.75 -10.85 15.76
CA ASP A 135 8.10 -9.78 14.99
C ASP A 135 9.13 -8.90 14.29
N THR A 136 8.93 -8.63 13.00
CA THR A 136 9.77 -7.73 12.20
C THR A 136 8.90 -6.72 11.46
N PHE A 137 9.16 -5.42 11.65
CA PHE A 137 8.41 -4.36 10.98
C PHE A 137 8.91 -4.06 9.57
N LEU A 138 7.98 -3.66 8.71
CA LEU A 138 8.21 -3.13 7.37
C LEU A 138 7.81 -1.65 7.36
N ASN A 139 8.72 -0.76 6.97
CA ASN A 139 8.48 0.68 6.95
C ASN A 139 8.69 1.27 5.57
N PHE A 140 7.88 2.25 5.20
CA PHE A 140 8.21 3.15 4.09
C PHE A 140 9.13 4.26 4.61
N SER A 141 10.23 4.53 3.91
CA SER A 141 11.13 5.63 4.28
C SER A 141 10.58 7.00 3.84
N ASP A 142 11.20 8.07 4.30
CA ASP A 142 10.89 9.44 3.87
C ASP A 142 11.17 9.69 2.37
N TYR A 143 11.99 8.86 1.74
CA TYR A 143 12.26 8.93 0.30
C TYR A 143 11.11 8.39 -0.56
N THR A 144 10.13 7.71 0.02
CA THR A 144 8.95 7.23 -0.71
C THR A 144 8.13 8.40 -1.25
N GLN A 145 7.83 8.37 -2.54
CA GLN A 145 7.18 9.45 -3.31
C GLN A 145 6.11 8.90 -4.26
N MET A 146 5.08 9.73 -4.47
CA MET A 146 4.05 9.54 -5.49
C MET A 146 4.02 10.78 -6.39
N ALA A 147 3.77 10.58 -7.68
CA ALA A 147 3.61 11.68 -8.63
C ALA A 147 2.44 11.41 -9.58
N ASP A 148 1.74 12.47 -9.97
CA ASP A 148 0.69 12.40 -10.98
C ASP A 148 1.28 12.17 -12.39
N ALA A 149 0.41 12.00 -13.39
CA ALA A 149 0.82 11.76 -14.78
C ALA A 149 1.56 12.95 -15.42
N ASP A 150 1.43 14.15 -14.87
CA ASP A 150 2.15 15.35 -15.33
C ASP A 150 3.50 15.53 -14.59
N GLY A 151 3.80 14.65 -13.62
CA GLY A 151 5.01 14.67 -12.82
C GLY A 151 4.95 15.57 -11.60
N ASN A 152 3.78 16.08 -11.21
CA ASN A 152 3.62 16.83 -9.98
C ASN A 152 3.60 15.87 -8.78
N ILE A 153 4.28 16.23 -7.69
CA ILE A 153 4.31 15.42 -6.48
C ILE A 153 2.94 15.37 -5.81
N ILE A 154 2.48 14.15 -5.52
CA ILE A 154 1.31 13.89 -4.69
C ILE A 154 1.78 13.78 -3.24
N THR A 155 1.19 14.58 -2.35
CA THR A 155 1.50 14.52 -0.92
C THR A 155 0.94 13.23 -0.32
N ILE A 156 1.82 12.44 0.30
CA ILE A 156 1.44 11.22 1.03
C ILE A 156 1.04 11.61 2.45
N GLN A 157 -0.25 11.52 2.78
CA GLN A 157 -0.76 11.86 4.11
C GLN A 157 -0.44 10.79 5.14
N SER A 158 -0.45 9.51 4.73
CA SER A 158 -0.14 8.39 5.62
C SER A 158 0.76 7.33 4.97
N LYS A 159 1.67 6.79 5.79
CA LYS A 159 2.54 5.65 5.47
C LYS A 159 2.29 4.56 6.51
N ALA A 160 1.35 3.66 6.23
CA ALA A 160 0.98 2.62 7.18
C ALA A 160 2.07 1.55 7.25
N ARG A 161 2.52 1.21 8.46
CA ARG A 161 3.56 0.21 8.73
C ARG A 161 3.01 -1.21 8.55
N GLY A 162 3.84 -2.11 8.04
CA GLY A 162 3.57 -3.55 7.96
C GLY A 162 4.34 -4.33 9.01
N MET A 163 3.96 -5.58 9.25
CA MET A 163 4.68 -6.49 10.15
C MET A 163 4.68 -7.91 9.60
N VAL A 164 5.82 -8.59 9.69
CA VAL A 164 5.93 -10.03 9.50
C VAL A 164 6.17 -10.69 10.85
N VAL A 165 5.36 -11.68 11.18
CA VAL A 165 5.45 -12.46 12.42
C VAL A 165 5.90 -13.87 12.07
N ALA A 166 7.08 -14.26 12.53
CA ALA A 166 7.61 -15.61 12.32
C ALA A 166 7.53 -16.43 13.61
N LYS A 167 6.85 -17.57 13.57
CA LYS A 167 6.68 -18.48 14.72
C LYS A 167 7.59 -19.70 14.64
#